data_AF-F4X413-F1
#
_entry.id   AF-F4X413-F1
#
_cell.length_a   1.000
_cell.length_b   1.000
_cell.length_c   1.000
_cell.angle_alpha   90.00
_cell.angle_beta   90.00
_cell.angle_gamma   90.00
#
_symmetry.space_group_name_H-M   'P 1'
#
loop_
_entity.id
_entity.type
_entity.pdbx_description
1 polymer ?
#
loop_
_entity_poly.entity_id
_entity_poly.type
_entity_poly.pdbx_seq_one_letter_code
_entity_poly.pdbx_strand_id
1 'polypeptide(L)' 'MSQGTHRPMKYPYTLTAKIAQFPYKHYIQHSWLYRYYLLSLFVTLPVFYKIQKLSYSPENVAKWEKIHHEMFYGTPGGHH' A
#
# COMPACT_ATOMS: atom_id res chain seq x y z
N MET A 1 -9.48 8.51 41.84
CA MET A 1 -8.85 8.35 40.51
C MET A 1 -7.54 7.63 40.72
N SER A 2 -7.49 6.31 40.52
CA SER A 2 -6.22 5.56 40.66
C SER A 2 -5.25 6.10 39.62
N GLN A 3 -4.25 6.86 40.06
CA GLN A 3 -3.12 7.30 39.25
C GLN A 3 -2.26 6.07 38.99
N GLY A 4 -2.67 5.24 38.01
CA GLY A 4 -1.89 4.12 37.55
C GLY A 4 -0.51 4.63 37.17
N THR A 5 0.53 4.10 37.82
CA THR A 5 1.92 4.45 37.59
C THR A 5 2.27 4.21 36.11
N HIS A 6 2.23 5.28 35.32
CA HIS A 6 2.55 5.22 33.90
C HIS A 6 4.07 5.06 33.75
N ARG A 7 4.57 3.82 33.82
CA ARG A 7 5.99 3.55 33.60
C ARG A 7 6.30 3.74 32.11
N PRO A 8 7.12 4.74 31.72
CA PRO A 8 7.52 4.87 30.32
C PRO A 8 8.37 3.66 29.91
N MET A 9 8.28 3.30 28.64
CA MET A 9 9.06 2.20 28.06
C MET A 9 10.56 2.54 28.14
N LYS A 10 11.41 1.57 28.47
CA LYS A 10 12.87 1.78 28.67
C LYS A 10 13.58 2.32 27.41
N TYR A 11 13.13 1.90 26.23
CA TYR A 11 13.74 2.25 24.94
C TYR A 11 12.71 2.89 23.98
N PRO A 12 12.29 4.15 24.24
CA PRO A 12 11.21 4.83 23.51
C PRO A 12 11.57 5.24 22.07
N TYR A 13 12.81 4.99 21.65
CA TYR A 13 13.31 5.31 20.31
C TYR A 13 13.21 4.14 19.33
N THR A 14 12.87 2.94 19.82
CA THR A 14 12.67 1.77 18.94
C THR A 14 11.39 1.94 18.13
N LEU A 15 11.35 1.36 16.93
CA LEU A 15 10.19 1.47 16.02
C LEU A 15 8.91 0.96 16.71
N THR A 16 9.00 -0.15 17.43
CA THR A 16 7.89 -0.72 18.19
C THR A 16 7.42 0.19 19.32
N ALA A 17 8.33 0.88 20.02
CA ALA A 17 7.97 1.88 21.02
C ALA A 17 7.15 3.01 20.44
N LYS A 18 7.60 3.54 19.28
CA LYS A 18 6.92 4.66 18.61
C LYS A 18 5.52 4.27 18.20
N ILE A 19 5.33 3.04 17.69
CA ILE A 19 4.00 2.50 17.37
C ILE A 19 3.15 2.38 18.64
N ALA A 20 3.65 1.76 19.70
CA ALA A 20 2.88 1.58 20.94
C ALA A 20 2.47 2.90 21.61
N GLN A 21 3.30 3.93 21.47
CA GLN A 21 3.05 5.28 22.00
C GLN A 21 2.24 6.15 21.04
N PHE A 22 2.09 5.75 19.78
CA PHE A 22 1.37 6.55 18.81
C PHE A 22 -0.14 6.51 19.12
N PRO A 23 -0.80 7.67 19.23
CA PRO A 23 -2.19 7.72 19.66
C PRO A 23 -3.13 7.44 18.47
N TYR A 24 -3.04 6.24 17.87
CA TYR A 24 -3.85 5.82 16.71
C TYR A 24 -5.34 6.08 16.94
N LYS A 25 -5.84 5.74 18.12
CA LYS A 25 -7.24 5.98 18.51
C LYS A 25 -7.58 7.48 18.51
N HIS A 26 -6.67 8.34 18.97
CA HIS A 26 -6.89 9.78 18.99
C HIS A 26 -7.03 10.32 17.56
N TYR A 27 -6.14 9.94 16.63
CA TYR A 27 -6.23 10.37 15.24
C TYR A 27 -7.50 9.87 14.56
N ILE A 28 -7.88 8.61 14.75
CA ILE A 28 -9.13 8.07 14.19
C ILE A 28 -10.36 8.77 14.81
N GLN A 29 -10.32 9.20 16.07
CA GLN A 29 -11.47 9.83 16.72
C GLN A 29 -11.59 11.34 16.47
N HIS A 30 -10.47 12.05 16.31
CA HIS A 30 -10.47 13.52 16.27
C HIS A 30 -10.13 14.08 14.89
N SER A 31 -9.45 13.31 14.04
CA SER A 31 -9.15 13.73 12.68
C SER A 31 -10.16 13.16 11.70
N TRP A 32 -10.96 14.05 11.11
CA TRP A 32 -11.86 13.72 10.00
C TRP A 32 -11.09 13.04 8.86
N LEU A 33 -9.92 13.57 8.49
CA LEU A 33 -9.09 13.05 7.41
C LEU A 33 -8.77 11.55 7.58
N TYR A 34 -8.29 11.15 8.76
CA TYR A 34 -7.92 9.75 9.02
C TYR A 34 -9.12 8.80 8.92
N ARG A 35 -10.32 9.23 9.34
CA ARG A 35 -11.54 8.42 9.22
C ARG A 35 -11.90 8.15 7.77
N TYR A 36 -12.00 9.21 6.96
CA TYR A 36 -12.39 9.07 5.56
C TYR A 36 -11.30 8.43 4.72
N TYR A 37 -10.03 8.65 5.05
CA TYR A 37 -8.90 7.99 4.38
C TYR A 37 -8.91 6.47 4.57
N LEU A 38 -9.12 6.00 5.81
CA LEU A 38 -9.20 4.55 6.07
C LEU A 38 -10.43 3.92 5.41
N LEU A 39 -11.58 4.62 5.44
CA LEU A 39 -12.79 4.18 4.75
C LEU A 39 -12.59 4.13 3.22
N SER A 40 -12.03 5.18 2.62
CA SER A 40 -11.80 5.23 1.18
C SER A 40 -10.79 4.19 0.74
N LEU A 41 -9.73 3.96 1.52
CA LEU A 41 -8.75 2.89 1.26
C LEU A 41 -9.43 1.53 1.26
N PHE A 42 -10.28 1.25 2.25
CA PHE A 42 -11.00 -0.02 2.33
C PHE A 42 -11.98 -0.22 1.18
N VAL A 43 -12.74 0.82 0.81
CA VAL A 43 -13.71 0.77 -0.30
C VAL A 43 -13.01 0.63 -1.65
N THR A 44 -11.87 1.29 -1.86
CA THR A 44 -11.15 1.26 -3.14
C THR A 44 -10.27 0.02 -3.30
N LEU A 45 -9.83 -0.62 -2.20
CA LEU A 45 -9.03 -1.84 -2.21
C LEU A 45 -9.54 -2.95 -3.15
N PRO A 46 -10.82 -3.38 -3.09
CA PRO A 46 -11.33 -4.40 -4.01
C PRO A 46 -11.35 -3.93 -5.47
N VAL A 47 -11.58 -2.65 -5.73
CA VAL A 47 -11.57 -2.07 -7.08
C VAL A 47 -10.17 -2.14 -7.66
N PHE A 48 -9.17 -1.67 -6.92
CA PHE A 48 -7.77 -1.73 -7.35
C PHE A 48 -7.26 -3.17 -7.48
N TYR A 49 -7.69 -4.09 -6.61
CA TYR A 49 -7.37 -5.51 -6.74
C TYR A 49 -7.86 -6.12 -8.06
N LYS A 50 -9.09 -5.77 -8.47
CA LYS A 50 -9.65 -6.23 -9.75
C LYS A 50 -8.90 -5.63 -10.94
N ILE A 51 -8.59 -4.33 -10.90
CA ILE A 51 -7.78 -3.67 -11.93
C ILE A 51 -6.42 -4.33 -12.02
N GLN A 52 -5.76 -4.58 -10.89
CA GLN A 52 -4.46 -5.26 -10.86
C GLN A 52 -4.54 -6.64 -11.50
N LYS A 53 -5.54 -7.46 -11.16
CA LYS A 53 -5.72 -8.77 -11.82
C LYS A 53 -5.89 -8.68 -13.33
N LEU A 54 -6.59 -7.65 -13.83
CA LEU A 54 -6.77 -7.44 -15.27
C LEU A 54 -5.47 -6.98 -15.94
N SER A 55 -4.70 -6.10 -15.29
CA SER A 55 -3.40 -5.66 -15.77
C SER A 55 -2.40 -6.81 -15.86
N TYR A 56 -2.42 -7.74 -14.89
CA TYR A 56 -1.58 -8.94 -14.85
C TYR A 56 -2.23 -10.17 -15.50
N SER A 57 -3.21 -9.99 -16.39
CA SER A 57 -3.75 -11.11 -17.16
C SER A 57 -2.64 -11.73 -18.05
N PRO A 58 -2.62 -13.05 -18.25
CA PRO A 58 -1.54 -13.71 -18.99
C PRO A 58 -1.41 -13.18 -20.43
N GLU A 59 -2.52 -12.80 -21.04
CA GLU A 59 -2.56 -12.18 -22.37
C GLU A 59 -1.89 -10.80 -22.38
N ASN A 60 -2.15 -9.95 -21.37
CA ASN A 60 -1.49 -8.65 -21.25
C ASN A 60 0.00 -8.80 -20.97
N VAL A 61 0.39 -9.75 -20.11
CA VAL A 61 1.79 -10.01 -19.82
C VAL A 61 2.52 -10.45 -21.09
N ALA A 62 1.97 -11.42 -21.84
CA ALA A 62 2.55 -11.88 -23.10
C ALA A 62 2.62 -10.76 -24.15
N LYS A 63 1.61 -9.89 -24.21
CA LYS A 63 1.62 -8.72 -25.10
C LYS A 63 2.75 -7.75 -24.73
N TRP A 64 2.88 -7.41 -23.44
CA TRP A 64 3.92 -6.52 -22.97
C TRP A 64 5.31 -7.11 -23.12
N GLU A 65 5.47 -8.42 -22.93
CA GLU A 65 6.71 -9.13 -23.18
C GLU A 65 7.12 -9.06 -24.65
N LYS A 66 6.19 -9.25 -25.59
CA LYS A 66 6.44 -9.06 -27.02
C LYS A 66 6.86 -7.63 -27.36
N ILE A 67 6.12 -6.64 -26.88
CA ILE A 67 6.44 -5.21 -27.10
C ILE A 67 7.83 -4.90 -26.52
N HIS A 68 8.13 -5.38 -25.32
CA HIS A 68 9.42 -5.21 -24.68
C HIS A 68 10.53 -5.85 -25.52
N HIS A 69 10.33 -7.09 -25.96
CA HIS A 69 11.28 -7.80 -26.82
C HIS A 69 11.54 -7.04 -28.12
N GLU A 70 10.49 -6.56 -28.81
CA GLU A 70 10.61 -5.79 -30.04
C GLU A 70 11.36 -4.46 -29.82
N MET A 71 11.12 -3.78 -28.71
CA MET A 71 11.81 -2.51 -28.38
C MET A 71 13.31 -2.68 -28.17
N PHE A 72 13.75 -3.79 -27.55
CA PHE A 72 15.18 -3.99 -27.20
C PHE A 72 15.95 -4.86 -28.20
N TYR A 73 15.29 -5.80 -28.86
CA TYR A 73 15.93 -6.78 -29.74
C TYR A 73 15.45 -6.71 -31.20
N GLY A 74 14.46 -5.86 -31.50
CA GLY A 74 13.88 -5.72 -32.84
C GLY A 74 12.82 -6.78 -33.16
N THR A 75 12.06 -6.57 -34.24
CA THR A 75 10.99 -7.47 -34.69
C THR A 75 11.58 -8.80 -35.19
N PRO A 76 11.11 -9.97 -34.69
CA PRO A 76 11.60 -11.26 -35.15
C PRO A 76 11.16 -11.47 -36.60
N GLY A 77 12.09 -11.35 -37.54
CA GLY A 77 11.85 -11.45 -38.98
C GLY A 77 11.98 -10.15 -39.76
N GLY A 78 12.42 -9.07 -39.13
CA GLY A 78 12.90 -7.81 -39.70
C GLY A 78 12.35 -7.40 -41.07
N HIS A 79 11.46 -6.42 -41.11
CA HIS A 79 11.51 -5.35 -42.11
C HIS A 79 10.85 -4.10 -41.50
N HIS A 80 11.50 -2.96 -41.76
CA HIS A 80 11.06 -1.61 -41.41
C HIS A 80 9.62 -1.33 -41.86
#